data_AF-A0A356JYS5-F1
#
_entry.id   AF-A0A356JYS5-F1
#
_cell.length_a   1.000
_cell.length_b   1.000
_cell.length_c   1.000
_cell.angle_alpha   90.00
_cell.angle_beta   90.00
_cell.angle_gamma   90.00
#
_symmetry.space_group_name_H-M   'P 1'
#
loop_
_entity.id
_entity.type
_entity.pdbx_description
1 polymer ?
#
loop_
_entity_poly.entity_id
_entity_poly.type
_entity_poly.pdbx_seq_one_letter_code
_entity_poly.pdbx_strand_id
1 'polypeptide(L)' 'MIQKTLKEALSKNEYPGRGIIVGKSADGKYAVSAYWIMGRSENSR' A
#
# COMPACT_ATOMS: atom_id res chain seq x y z
N MET A 1 -13.72 16.72 -3.44
CA MET A 1 -12.87 15.94 -2.50
C MET A 1 -11.58 15.60 -3.22
N ILE A 2 -10.41 15.85 -2.61
CA ILE A 2 -9.12 15.53 -3.22
C ILE A 2 -8.79 14.07 -2.90
N GLN A 3 -8.70 13.24 -3.93
CA GLN A 3 -8.27 11.84 -3.80
C GLN A 3 -6.73 11.80 -3.77
N LYS A 4 -6.16 11.28 -2.68
CA LYS A 4 -4.70 11.11 -2.56
C LYS A 4 -4.22 9.97 -3.44
N THR A 5 -3.05 10.13 -4.05
CA THR A 5 -2.37 9.04 -4.74
C THR A 5 -1.85 8.00 -3.73
N LEU A 6 -1.65 6.75 -4.17
CA LEU A 6 -1.08 5.70 -3.32
C LEU A 6 0.27 6.10 -2.73
N LYS A 7 1.13 6.72 -3.57
CA LYS A 7 2.44 7.21 -3.13
C LYS A 7 2.30 8.18 -1.96
N GLU A 8 1.42 9.18 -2.09
CA GLU A 8 1.21 10.15 -1.02
C GLU A 8 0.59 9.54 0.24
N ALA A 9 -0.30 8.56 0.08
CA ALA A 9 -0.95 7.88 1.19
C ALA A 9 0.04 7.05 2.03
N LEU A 10 1.08 6.48 1.40
CA LEU A 10 2.07 5.63 2.06
C LEU A 10 3.33 6.40 2.47
N SER A 11 3.87 7.27 1.61
CA SER A 11 5.17 7.90 1.85
C SER A 11 5.13 9.01 2.90
N LYS A 12 3.97 9.62 3.14
CA LYS A 12 3.78 10.70 4.14
C LYS A 12 3.15 10.19 5.43
N ASN A 13 2.95 8.89 5.57
CA ASN A 13 2.35 8.28 6.73
C ASN A 13 3.28 7.21 7.28
N GLU A 14 3.88 7.46 8.44
CA GLU A 14 4.78 6.51 9.10
C GLU A 14 4.07 5.21 9.50
N TYR A 15 2.75 5.26 9.66
CA TYR A 15 1.93 4.11 9.99
C TYR A 15 0.64 4.05 9.16
N PRO A 16 0.73 3.58 7.89
CA PRO A 16 -0.42 3.39 7.01
C PRO A 16 -1.30 2.20 7.41
N GLY A 17 -0.91 1.44 8.43
CA GLY A 17 -1.66 0.30 8.95
C GLY A 17 -1.59 -0.91 8.02
N ARG A 18 -2.74 -1.36 7.54
CA ARG A 18 -2.89 -2.56 6.71
C ARG A 18 -3.49 -2.16 5.38
N GLY A 19 -3.05 -2.79 4.31
CA GLY A 19 -3.59 -2.51 3.00
C GLY A 19 -3.36 -3.61 1.99
N ILE A 20 -4.20 -3.58 0.97
CA ILE A 20 -4.10 -4.40 -0.22
C ILE A 20 -4.32 -3.50 -1.43
N ILE A 21 -3.51 -3.70 -2.46
CA ILE A 21 -3.67 -3.08 -3.77
C ILE A 21 -3.62 -4.15 -4.84
N VAL A 22 -4.39 -3.93 -5.89
CA VAL A 22 -4.39 -4.75 -7.09
C VAL A 22 -4.28 -3.83 -8.29
N GLY A 23 -3.45 -4.21 -9.24
CA GLY A 23 -3.20 -3.43 -10.44
C GLY A 23 -2.57 -4.29 -11.53
N LYS A 24 -1.89 -3.63 -12.46
CA LYS A 24 -1.13 -4.27 -13.53
C LYS A 24 0.32 -3.83 -13.47
N SER A 25 1.21 -4.64 -14.04
CA SER A 25 2.59 -4.22 -14.33
C SER A 25 2.58 -3.00 -15.26
N ALA A 26 3.70 -2.26 -15.31
CA ALA A 26 3.81 -1.05 -16.12
C ALA A 26 3.56 -1.31 -17.62
N ASP A 27 3.90 -2.51 -18.11
CA ASP A 27 3.62 -2.97 -19.48
C ASP A 27 2.20 -3.55 -19.68
N GLY A 28 1.39 -3.61 -18.62
CA GLY A 28 0.01 -4.11 -18.65
C GLY A 28 -0.14 -5.63 -18.78
N LYS A 29 0.96 -6.38 -18.89
CA LYS A 29 0.95 -7.83 -19.19
C LYS A 29 0.62 -8.71 -18.00
N TYR A 30 0.93 -8.25 -16.79
CA TYR A 30 0.78 -9.03 -15.58
C TYR A 30 -0.20 -8.35 -14.62
N ALA A 31 -1.08 -9.14 -14.01
CA ALA A 31 -1.80 -8.70 -12.82
C ALA A 31 -0.82 -8.67 -11.65
N VAL A 32 -0.84 -7.59 -10.87
CA VAL A 32 0.03 -7.40 -9.72
C VAL A 32 -0.85 -7.16 -8.51
N SER A 33 -0.55 -7.87 -7.43
CA SER A 33 -1.13 -7.59 -6.12
C SER A 33 -0.02 -7.33 -5.13
N ALA A 34 -0.24 -6.38 -4.24
CA ALA A 34 0.62 -6.16 -3.09
C ALA A 34 -0.25 -6.00 -1.85
N TYR A 35 0.17 -6.65 -0.77
CA TYR A 35 -0.48 -6.57 0.52
C TYR A 35 0.60 -6.28 1.57
N TRP A 36 0.22 -5.54 2.60
CA TRP A 36 1.10 -5.25 3.71
C TRP A 36 0.32 -5.19 5.02
N ILE A 37 1.04 -5.51 6.09
CA ILE A 37 0.66 -5.21 7.46
C ILE A 37 1.84 -4.52 8.12
N MET A 38 1.57 -3.45 8.84
CA MET A 38 2.56 -2.79 9.67
C MET A 38 2.17 -2.93 11.13
N GLY A 39 3.13 -3.32 11.97
CA GLY A 39 2.97 -3.40 13.41
C GLY A 39 3.32 -2.11 14.12
N ARG A 40 2.65 -1.79 15.24
CA ARG A 40 3.09 -0.72 16.15
C ARG A 40 4.03 -1.23 17.26
N SER A 41 4.24 -2.53 17.33
CA SER A 41 5.05 -3.20 18.34
C SER A 41 5.65 -4.48 17.76
N GLU A 42 6.66 -5.01 18.44
CA GLU A 42 7.45 -6.18 18.02
C GLU A 42 6.60 -7.43 17.71
N ASN A 43 5.45 -7.57 18.38
CA ASN A 43 4.50 -8.67 18.18
C ASN A 43 3.28 -8.31 17.31
N SER A 44 3.24 -7.11 16.74
CA SER A 44 2.17 -6.70 15.84
C SER A 44 2.60 -7.03 14.41
N ARG A 45 2.01 -8.09 13.85
CA ARG A 45 2.15 -8.47 12.44
C ARG A 45 0.80 -8.56 11.76
#